data_AF-A0A1V6HXP3-F1
#
_entry.id   AF-A0A1V6HXP3-F1
#
_cell.length_a   1.000
_cell.length_b   1.000
_cell.length_c   1.000
_cell.angle_alpha   90.00
_cell.angle_beta   90.00
_cell.angle_gamma   90.00
#
_symmetry.space_group_name_H-M   'P 1'
#
loop_
_entity.id
_entity.type
_entity.pdbx_description
1 polymer ?
#
loop_
_entity_poly.entity_id
_entity_poly.type
_entity_poly.pdbx_seq_one_letter_code
_entity_poly.pdbx_strand_id
1 'polypeptide(L)'
;MKACFQNLVFGSLLVLGLLLVPEPSIAKINGFRLNGIEGLGDGCGLDNRIGKTSDATEHVINIEDCKKYSGCSLKISWSLQNQPASDAVHVVKVSKPGGACSDTDLTTLGDSCLPTFAVSESPITAYTNMSFNVLFDELTGGNCAAGTDLSTKVVIVIKELGAIAAESILFKVDLKAPLAPELEEPIEGDSNVTVVWKDPANEGEVDIKYHVYWATERFDDATKKAIAKREPAVTGRSYQVGSLENGKEYWFAVSAVDVNGNEGPLSPVTSTMPIEVLDFFEAYRTGSEVGREEGGFCFIATAAYGSYSAPDVWMLRRFRDEVLMTTSLGRAFVRTYYEVSPPIAKQIADSEPAKAGVRLALKPFVLMASLLLKVPSVLGSAVLVFMLLLPAAATVMVVRRVIRRRS
;
A
#
# COMPACT_ATOMS: atom_id res chain seq x y z
N MET A 1 45.99 -13.32 -52.52
CA MET A 1 45.55 -12.67 -53.78
C MET A 1 44.43 -13.51 -54.37
N LYS A 2 43.22 -12.91 -54.52
CA LYS A 2 42.10 -13.21 -55.46
C LYS A 2 41.51 -14.64 -55.46
N ALA A 3 40.21 -14.91 -55.53
CA ALA A 3 38.95 -14.15 -55.55
C ALA A 3 37.81 -15.19 -55.34
N CYS A 4 36.82 -14.91 -54.49
CA CYS A 4 35.41 -14.67 -54.84
C CYS A 4 34.72 -15.74 -55.74
N PHE A 5 33.84 -16.56 -55.15
CA PHE A 5 32.67 -17.13 -55.83
C PHE A 5 31.53 -17.28 -54.82
N GLN A 6 30.51 -16.43 -54.97
CA GLN A 6 29.23 -16.50 -54.26
C GLN A 6 28.38 -17.63 -54.87
N ASN A 7 27.86 -18.53 -54.04
CA ASN A 7 26.68 -19.32 -54.35
C ASN A 7 25.66 -19.10 -53.23
N LEU A 8 24.60 -18.36 -53.55
CA LEU A 8 23.40 -18.22 -52.73
C LEU A 8 22.67 -19.57 -52.68
N VAL A 9 22.51 -20.12 -51.48
CA VAL A 9 21.54 -21.19 -51.21
C VAL A 9 20.27 -20.51 -50.70
N PHE A 10 19.23 -20.48 -51.52
CA PHE A 10 17.87 -20.11 -51.09
C PHE A 10 17.29 -21.26 -50.27
N GLY A 11 17.39 -21.17 -48.94
CA GLY A 11 16.62 -21.99 -48.01
C GLY A 11 15.23 -21.40 -47.82
N SER A 12 14.22 -22.12 -48.30
CA SER A 12 12.79 -21.80 -48.19
C SER A 12 12.35 -21.74 -46.72
N LEU A 13 12.23 -20.54 -46.14
CA LEU A 13 11.50 -20.30 -44.90
C LEU A 13 10.01 -20.30 -45.23
N LEU A 14 9.33 -21.40 -44.93
CA LEU A 14 7.88 -21.48 -45.00
C LEU A 14 7.31 -20.72 -43.78
N VAL A 15 7.18 -19.39 -43.93
CA VAL A 15 6.45 -18.56 -42.97
C VAL A 15 4.99 -18.93 -43.11
N LEU A 16 4.51 -19.75 -42.19
CA LEU A 16 3.09 -20.00 -41.99
C LEU A 16 2.49 -18.69 -41.47
N GLY A 17 2.13 -17.81 -42.40
CA GLY A 17 1.37 -16.60 -42.10
C GLY A 17 0.03 -17.04 -41.51
N LEU A 18 -0.10 -16.91 -40.19
CA LEU A 18 -1.39 -16.85 -39.54
C LEU A 18 -2.13 -15.72 -40.26
N LEU A 19 -3.09 -16.07 -41.11
CA LEU A 19 -4.12 -15.15 -41.55
C LEU A 19 -4.82 -14.70 -40.28
N LEU A 20 -4.41 -13.54 -39.76
CA LEU A 20 -5.29 -12.69 -38.99
C LEU A 20 -6.46 -12.43 -39.92
N VAL A 21 -7.52 -13.24 -39.79
CA VAL A 21 -8.82 -12.90 -40.34
C VAL A 21 -9.17 -11.59 -39.66
N PRO A 22 -9.22 -10.45 -40.37
CA PRO A 22 -9.74 -9.24 -39.77
C PRO A 22 -11.15 -9.59 -39.30
N GLU A 23 -11.44 -9.37 -38.01
CA GLU A 23 -12.81 -9.37 -37.53
C GLU A 23 -13.63 -8.50 -38.50
N PRO A 24 -14.80 -8.96 -38.97
CA PRO A 24 -15.56 -8.23 -39.97
C PRO A 24 -15.78 -6.80 -39.48
N SER A 25 -15.30 -5.84 -40.27
CA SER A 25 -15.47 -4.42 -40.00
C SER A 25 -16.96 -4.12 -39.87
N ILE A 26 -17.42 -3.94 -38.63
CA ILE A 26 -18.77 -3.54 -38.27
C ILE A 26 -19.06 -2.22 -38.99
N ALA A 27 -20.13 -2.18 -39.78
CA ALA A 27 -20.53 -0.96 -40.48
C ALA A 27 -21.06 0.06 -39.46
N LYS A 28 -20.18 0.96 -39.01
CA LYS A 28 -20.48 2.00 -38.03
C LYS A 28 -21.61 2.91 -38.52
N ILE A 29 -22.58 3.22 -37.66
CA ILE A 29 -23.62 4.22 -37.98
C ILE A 29 -22.94 5.59 -38.08
N ASN A 30 -22.99 6.20 -39.26
CA ASN A 30 -22.35 7.49 -39.48
C ASN A 30 -23.06 8.61 -38.69
N GLY A 31 -22.30 9.39 -37.92
CA GLY A 31 -22.85 10.48 -37.11
C GLY A 31 -23.60 10.03 -35.86
N PHE A 32 -23.52 8.77 -35.45
CA PHE A 32 -24.08 8.30 -34.19
C PHE A 32 -23.46 9.02 -33.00
N ARG A 33 -24.29 9.39 -32.02
CA ARG A 33 -23.87 9.93 -30.72
C ARG A 33 -24.68 9.30 -29.60
N LEU A 34 -23.99 8.76 -28.60
CA LEU A 34 -24.59 8.45 -27.31
C LEU A 34 -24.77 9.77 -26.55
N ASN A 35 -25.99 10.12 -26.17
CA ASN A 35 -26.27 11.35 -25.43
C ASN A 35 -26.08 11.13 -23.92
N GLY A 36 -26.43 9.94 -23.41
CA GLY A 36 -26.25 9.56 -22.02
C GLY A 36 -27.07 8.36 -21.59
N ILE A 37 -26.81 7.90 -20.36
CA ILE A 37 -27.47 6.76 -19.71
C ILE A 37 -28.03 7.22 -18.37
N GLU A 38 -29.32 7.05 -18.14
CA GLU A 38 -29.99 7.48 -16.91
C GLU A 38 -30.72 6.30 -16.27
N GLY A 39 -30.62 6.14 -14.95
CA GLY A 39 -31.45 5.17 -14.24
C GLY A 39 -32.81 5.76 -13.89
N LEU A 40 -33.85 4.97 -14.11
CA LEU A 40 -35.25 5.32 -13.89
C LEU A 40 -35.80 4.54 -12.70
N GLY A 41 -36.49 5.26 -11.80
CA GLY A 41 -37.10 4.70 -10.60
C GLY A 41 -36.47 5.22 -9.31
N ASP A 42 -37.13 4.92 -8.18
CA ASP A 42 -36.66 5.32 -6.85
C ASP A 42 -35.38 4.56 -6.49
N GLY A 43 -34.32 5.28 -6.12
CA GLY A 43 -33.02 4.69 -5.78
C GLY A 43 -32.15 4.30 -6.99
N CYS A 44 -32.64 4.47 -8.22
CA CYS A 44 -31.93 4.10 -9.45
C CYS A 44 -30.95 5.18 -9.95
N GLY A 45 -30.53 6.11 -9.09
CA GLY A 45 -29.53 7.13 -9.43
C GLY A 45 -28.17 6.48 -9.69
N LEU A 46 -27.74 6.45 -10.95
CA LEU A 46 -26.49 5.79 -11.37
C LEU A 46 -25.24 6.57 -10.93
N ASP A 47 -24.27 5.81 -10.41
CA ASP A 47 -22.94 6.31 -10.12
C ASP A 47 -22.21 6.74 -11.41
N ASN A 48 -21.25 7.67 -11.28
CA ASN A 48 -20.45 8.13 -12.40
C ASN A 48 -19.59 6.99 -13.00
N ARG A 49 -19.22 5.97 -12.21
CA ARG A 49 -18.43 4.83 -12.68
C ARG A 49 -19.05 4.08 -13.86
N ILE A 50 -20.38 4.02 -13.94
CA ILE A 50 -21.09 3.34 -15.05
C ILE A 50 -20.86 4.04 -16.40
N GLY A 51 -20.24 5.23 -16.42
CA GLY A 51 -19.93 5.95 -17.65
C GLY A 51 -21.19 6.52 -18.31
N LYS A 52 -21.95 7.32 -17.56
CA LYS A 52 -23.28 7.78 -18.00
C LYS A 52 -23.30 8.90 -19.04
N THR A 53 -22.14 9.47 -19.38
CA THR A 53 -22.03 10.69 -20.18
C THR A 53 -21.72 10.39 -21.65
N SER A 54 -21.93 11.38 -22.51
CA SER A 54 -21.70 11.27 -23.96
C SER A 54 -20.22 11.11 -24.37
N ASP A 55 -19.31 11.46 -23.47
CA ASP A 55 -17.86 11.31 -23.60
C ASP A 55 -17.31 10.03 -22.94
N ALA A 56 -18.15 9.27 -22.23
CA ALA A 56 -17.72 8.03 -21.62
C ALA A 56 -17.31 7.01 -22.69
N THR A 57 -16.09 6.51 -22.59
CA THR A 57 -15.56 5.48 -23.50
C THR A 57 -15.78 4.06 -23.00
N GLU A 58 -16.14 3.91 -21.73
CA GLU A 58 -16.39 2.61 -21.10
C GLU A 58 -17.62 2.68 -20.19
N HIS A 59 -18.37 1.57 -20.15
CA HIS A 59 -19.47 1.37 -19.23
C HIS A 59 -19.18 0.11 -18.41
N VAL A 60 -18.91 0.28 -17.11
CA VAL A 60 -18.56 -0.83 -16.22
C VAL A 60 -19.63 -0.98 -15.15
N ILE A 61 -20.06 -2.21 -14.94
CA ILE A 61 -20.97 -2.61 -13.87
C ILE A 61 -20.22 -3.60 -12.98
N ASN A 62 -20.04 -3.25 -11.71
CA ASN A 62 -19.41 -4.15 -10.73
C ASN A 62 -20.47 -4.92 -9.89
N ILE A 63 -20.03 -5.76 -8.96
CA ILE A 63 -20.91 -6.53 -8.06
C ILE A 63 -21.83 -5.63 -7.22
N GLU A 64 -21.33 -4.50 -6.73
CA GLU A 64 -22.12 -3.57 -5.93
C GLU A 64 -23.18 -2.85 -6.76
N ASP A 65 -22.83 -2.40 -7.97
CA ASP A 65 -23.79 -1.82 -8.92
C ASP A 65 -24.89 -2.82 -9.27
N CYS A 66 -24.50 -4.07 -9.54
CA CYS A 66 -25.43 -5.16 -9.82
C CYS A 66 -26.47 -5.32 -8.71
N LYS A 67 -26.02 -5.38 -7.45
CA LYS A 67 -26.92 -5.54 -6.30
C LYS A 67 -27.76 -4.29 -6.05
N LYS A 68 -27.16 -3.10 -6.18
CA LYS A 68 -27.80 -1.82 -5.87
C LYS A 68 -28.89 -1.45 -6.87
N TYR A 69 -28.66 -1.71 -8.15
CA TYR A 69 -29.57 -1.32 -9.23
C TYR A 69 -30.43 -2.47 -9.75
N SER A 70 -30.49 -3.59 -9.02
CA SER A 70 -31.38 -4.70 -9.39
C SER A 70 -32.85 -4.24 -9.41
N GLY A 71 -33.58 -4.63 -10.45
CA GLY A 71 -34.95 -4.16 -10.72
C GLY A 71 -35.07 -2.74 -11.28
N CYS A 72 -33.97 -1.97 -11.41
CA CYS A 72 -34.01 -0.65 -12.05
C CYS A 72 -34.15 -0.76 -13.58
N SER A 73 -34.65 0.32 -14.19
CA SER A 73 -34.63 0.47 -15.65
C SER A 73 -33.63 1.54 -16.06
N LEU A 74 -32.87 1.30 -17.12
CA LEU A 74 -31.94 2.25 -17.71
C LEU A 74 -32.54 2.86 -18.96
N LYS A 75 -32.63 4.19 -18.99
CA LYS A 75 -32.91 4.97 -20.19
C LYS A 75 -31.62 5.29 -20.90
N ILE A 76 -31.46 4.75 -22.10
CA ILE A 76 -30.32 5.03 -22.99
C ILE A 76 -30.78 6.02 -24.04
N SER A 77 -30.12 7.18 -24.11
CA SER A 77 -30.46 8.25 -25.03
C SER A 77 -29.38 8.42 -26.10
N TRP A 78 -29.76 8.55 -27.36
CA TRP A 78 -28.85 8.64 -28.51
C TRP A 78 -29.40 9.56 -29.61
N SER A 79 -28.54 9.98 -30.52
CA SER A 79 -28.86 10.88 -31.64
C SER A 79 -28.06 10.51 -32.89
N LEU A 80 -28.52 11.01 -34.03
CA LEU A 80 -27.77 11.04 -35.29
C LEU A 80 -27.40 12.48 -35.63
N GLN A 81 -26.22 12.68 -36.21
CA GLN A 81 -25.75 13.99 -36.62
C GLN A 81 -26.56 14.56 -37.80
N ASN A 82 -27.04 13.68 -38.69
CA ASN A 82 -27.78 14.05 -39.88
C ASN A 82 -29.17 13.41 -39.84
N GLN A 83 -30.15 14.08 -40.45
CA GLN A 83 -31.48 13.52 -40.63
C GLN A 83 -31.40 12.33 -41.61
N PRO A 84 -31.85 11.12 -41.21
CA PRO A 84 -31.88 9.97 -42.09
C PRO A 84 -33.04 10.09 -43.09
N ALA A 85 -33.01 9.27 -44.14
CA ALA A 85 -34.06 9.18 -45.15
C ALA A 85 -35.41 8.84 -44.51
N SER A 86 -36.48 9.23 -45.20
CA SER A 86 -37.85 9.11 -44.69
C SER A 86 -38.32 7.67 -44.45
N ASP A 87 -37.65 6.69 -45.06
CA ASP A 87 -37.91 5.26 -44.89
C ASP A 87 -37.02 4.59 -43.82
N ALA A 88 -36.19 5.36 -43.11
CA ALA A 88 -35.26 4.82 -42.14
C ALA A 88 -35.99 4.21 -40.93
N VAL A 89 -35.58 3.01 -40.56
CA VAL A 89 -36.09 2.27 -39.40
C VAL A 89 -34.92 1.84 -38.52
N HIS A 90 -35.17 1.69 -37.22
CA HIS A 90 -34.20 1.17 -36.27
C HIS A 90 -34.78 0.03 -35.43
N VAL A 91 -33.88 -0.83 -34.96
CA VAL A 91 -34.14 -1.89 -33.97
C VAL A 91 -33.04 -1.82 -32.93
N VAL A 92 -33.44 -1.94 -31.65
CA VAL A 92 -32.51 -2.12 -30.54
C VAL A 92 -32.47 -3.60 -30.21
N LYS A 93 -31.27 -4.15 -30.06
CA LYS A 93 -31.04 -5.53 -29.62
C LYS A 93 -30.11 -5.52 -28.43
N VAL A 94 -30.31 -6.44 -27.48
CA VAL A 94 -29.48 -6.54 -26.28
C VAL A 94 -29.00 -7.97 -26.15
N SER A 95 -27.69 -8.17 -26.06
CA SER A 95 -27.14 -9.52 -25.87
C SER A 95 -27.41 -9.99 -24.44
N LYS A 96 -27.50 -11.31 -24.24
CA LYS A 96 -27.29 -11.88 -22.91
C LYS A 96 -25.85 -11.59 -22.48
N PRO A 97 -25.55 -11.55 -21.17
CA PRO A 97 -24.19 -11.45 -20.68
C PRO A 97 -23.27 -12.52 -21.29
N GLY A 98 -22.16 -12.10 -21.89
CA GLY A 98 -21.20 -12.96 -22.60
C GLY A 98 -21.62 -13.38 -24.01
N GLY A 99 -22.80 -12.95 -24.47
CA GLY A 99 -23.34 -13.25 -25.79
C GLY A 99 -23.14 -12.15 -26.82
N ALA A 100 -23.62 -12.40 -28.04
CA ALA A 100 -23.76 -11.44 -29.12
C ALA A 100 -25.16 -11.50 -29.74
N CYS A 101 -25.59 -10.38 -30.33
CA CYS A 101 -26.77 -10.30 -31.19
C CYS A 101 -26.32 -10.15 -32.65
N SER A 102 -27.18 -10.55 -33.60
CA SER A 102 -26.99 -10.22 -35.01
C SER A 102 -27.06 -8.71 -35.22
N ASP A 103 -26.07 -8.14 -35.89
CA ASP A 103 -25.95 -6.72 -36.23
C ASP A 103 -26.04 -6.46 -37.75
N THR A 104 -26.16 -7.52 -38.55
CA THR A 104 -26.17 -7.47 -40.02
C THR A 104 -27.57 -7.40 -40.63
N ASP A 105 -28.60 -7.66 -39.83
CA ASP A 105 -30.00 -7.56 -40.23
C ASP A 105 -30.88 -7.06 -39.09
N LEU A 106 -32.15 -6.76 -39.37
CA LEU A 106 -33.10 -6.30 -38.37
C LEU A 106 -33.95 -7.42 -37.78
N THR A 107 -34.03 -8.57 -38.47
CA THR A 107 -35.05 -9.61 -38.23
C THR A 107 -34.55 -10.86 -37.53
N THR A 108 -33.25 -11.11 -37.54
CA THR A 108 -32.62 -12.21 -36.81
C THR A 108 -32.01 -11.68 -35.53
N LEU A 109 -32.12 -12.46 -34.46
CA LEU A 109 -31.58 -12.10 -33.15
C LEU A 109 -30.19 -12.68 -32.93
N GLY A 110 -29.89 -13.85 -33.50
CA GLY A 110 -28.78 -14.70 -33.10
C GLY A 110 -29.08 -15.47 -31.81
N ASP A 111 -28.27 -16.49 -31.49
CA ASP A 111 -28.60 -17.49 -30.46
C ASP A 111 -28.53 -16.97 -29.02
N SER A 112 -27.84 -15.85 -28.80
CA SER A 112 -27.57 -15.30 -27.47
C SER A 112 -28.15 -13.91 -27.21
N CYS A 113 -29.12 -13.47 -28.01
CA CYS A 113 -29.79 -12.19 -27.82
C CYS A 113 -31.02 -12.31 -26.91
N LEU A 114 -31.42 -11.21 -26.26
CA LEU A 114 -32.62 -11.14 -25.45
C LEU A 114 -33.88 -11.00 -26.33
N PRO A 115 -34.90 -11.85 -26.14
CA PRO A 115 -36.11 -11.81 -26.95
C PRO A 115 -37.01 -10.61 -26.61
N THR A 116 -36.86 -9.99 -25.43
CA THR A 116 -37.63 -8.80 -25.03
C THR A 116 -37.36 -7.61 -25.96
N PHE A 117 -36.15 -7.54 -26.54
CA PHE A 117 -35.74 -6.52 -27.51
C PHE A 117 -35.82 -7.03 -28.95
N ALA A 118 -36.67 -8.04 -29.20
CA ALA A 118 -36.82 -8.62 -30.52
C ALA A 118 -37.57 -7.70 -31.50
N VAL A 119 -36.95 -7.45 -32.67
CA VAL A 119 -37.55 -7.16 -33.99
C VAL A 119 -38.82 -6.31 -33.99
N SER A 120 -38.88 -5.25 -33.19
CA SER A 120 -39.91 -4.21 -33.32
C SER A 120 -39.32 -3.03 -34.06
N GLU A 121 -39.32 -3.10 -35.39
CA GLU A 121 -38.86 -2.01 -36.24
C GLU A 121 -39.61 -0.72 -35.90
N SER A 122 -38.85 0.31 -35.54
CA SER A 122 -39.39 1.62 -35.17
C SER A 122 -38.96 2.66 -36.21
N PRO A 123 -39.90 3.34 -36.87
CA PRO A 123 -39.57 4.41 -37.81
C PRO A 123 -38.76 5.53 -37.15
N ILE A 124 -37.72 6.03 -37.82
CA ILE A 124 -36.94 7.17 -37.34
C ILE A 124 -37.63 8.46 -37.79
N THR A 125 -38.56 8.95 -36.97
CA THR A 125 -39.30 10.21 -37.22
C THR A 125 -38.63 11.44 -36.59
N ALA A 126 -37.74 11.22 -35.61
CA ALA A 126 -36.87 12.21 -34.99
C ALA A 126 -35.44 11.67 -34.99
N TYR A 127 -34.44 12.52 -35.24
CA TYR A 127 -33.03 12.12 -35.31
C TYR A 127 -32.19 12.67 -34.14
N THR A 128 -32.82 13.36 -33.18
CA THR A 128 -32.21 13.85 -31.95
C THR A 128 -33.00 13.37 -30.73
N ASN A 129 -32.32 13.13 -29.61
CA ASN A 129 -32.92 12.75 -28.33
C ASN A 129 -33.79 11.48 -28.38
N MET A 130 -33.45 10.53 -29.24
CA MET A 130 -34.09 9.21 -29.24
C MET A 130 -33.68 8.46 -27.98
N SER A 131 -34.59 7.65 -27.43
CA SER A 131 -34.27 6.85 -26.25
C SER A 131 -35.08 5.57 -26.18
N PHE A 132 -34.54 4.59 -25.47
CA PHE A 132 -35.20 3.33 -25.14
C PHE A 132 -34.80 2.92 -23.73
N ASN A 133 -35.60 2.03 -23.14
CA ASN A 133 -35.40 1.56 -21.79
C ASN A 133 -34.94 0.10 -21.80
N VAL A 134 -33.93 -0.23 -21.00
CA VAL A 134 -33.44 -1.60 -20.77
C VAL A 134 -33.55 -1.94 -19.30
N LEU A 135 -33.93 -3.15 -18.92
CA LEU A 135 -33.88 -3.52 -17.49
C LEU A 135 -32.43 -3.74 -17.07
N PHE A 136 -32.05 -3.25 -15.90
CA PHE A 136 -30.69 -3.42 -15.40
C PHE A 136 -30.33 -4.90 -15.26
N ASP A 137 -31.28 -5.72 -14.80
CA ASP A 137 -31.12 -7.16 -14.65
C ASP A 137 -30.88 -7.88 -15.99
N GLU A 138 -31.36 -7.32 -17.11
CA GLU A 138 -31.09 -7.85 -18.45
C GLU A 138 -29.64 -7.63 -18.88
N LEU A 139 -29.03 -6.53 -18.42
CA LEU A 139 -27.61 -6.24 -18.68
C LEU A 139 -26.69 -7.13 -17.85
N THR A 140 -27.07 -7.46 -16.62
CA THR A 140 -26.24 -8.23 -15.67
C THR A 140 -26.55 -9.72 -15.64
N GLY A 141 -27.69 -10.15 -16.20
CA GLY A 141 -28.21 -11.51 -16.07
C GLY A 141 -28.95 -11.78 -14.76
N GLY A 142 -29.18 -10.75 -13.94
CA GLY A 142 -30.01 -10.75 -12.73
C GLY A 142 -29.41 -11.48 -11.51
N ASN A 143 -28.50 -12.44 -11.71
CA ASN A 143 -27.82 -13.14 -10.63
C ASN A 143 -26.44 -12.53 -10.37
N CYS A 144 -26.40 -11.44 -9.59
CA CYS A 144 -25.20 -10.71 -9.15
C CYS A 144 -24.20 -11.52 -8.29
N ALA A 145 -24.26 -12.84 -8.37
CA ALA A 145 -23.38 -13.80 -7.70
C ALA A 145 -22.59 -14.68 -8.70
N ALA A 146 -22.78 -14.49 -10.00
CA ALA A 146 -21.98 -15.17 -11.01
C ALA A 146 -20.56 -14.59 -10.97
N GLY A 147 -19.61 -15.27 -10.32
CA GLY A 147 -18.20 -14.87 -10.24
C GLY A 147 -17.48 -14.94 -11.59
N THR A 148 -18.01 -14.22 -12.57
CA THR A 148 -17.68 -14.29 -13.99
C THR A 148 -17.63 -12.88 -14.55
N ASP A 149 -16.60 -12.62 -15.34
CA ASP A 149 -16.50 -11.40 -16.12
C ASP A 149 -17.20 -11.62 -17.45
N LEU A 150 -18.24 -10.83 -17.69
CA LEU A 150 -19.06 -10.93 -18.88
C LEU A 150 -19.14 -9.57 -19.55
N SER A 151 -19.62 -9.59 -20.78
CA SER A 151 -19.89 -8.37 -21.54
C SER A 151 -21.27 -8.45 -22.15
N THR A 152 -22.03 -7.38 -21.98
CA THR A 152 -23.35 -7.22 -22.60
C THR A 152 -23.27 -6.10 -23.62
N LYS A 153 -23.75 -6.35 -24.82
CA LYS A 153 -23.78 -5.37 -25.90
C LYS A 153 -25.22 -4.94 -26.14
N VAL A 154 -25.43 -3.62 -26.14
CA VAL A 154 -26.66 -3.01 -26.64
C VAL A 154 -26.37 -2.54 -28.07
N VAL A 155 -27.00 -3.19 -29.04
CA VAL A 155 -26.78 -2.96 -30.47
C VAL A 155 -27.96 -2.19 -31.02
N ILE A 156 -27.68 -1.04 -31.63
CA ILE A 156 -28.66 -0.24 -32.37
C ILE A 156 -28.39 -0.50 -33.84
N VAL A 157 -29.36 -1.11 -34.53
CA VAL A 157 -29.28 -1.42 -35.96
C VAL A 157 -30.21 -0.48 -36.70
N ILE A 158 -29.70 0.20 -37.73
CA ILE A 158 -30.46 1.12 -38.58
C ILE A 158 -30.46 0.58 -40.01
N LYS A 159 -31.62 0.60 -40.64
CA LYS A 159 -31.78 0.34 -42.07
C LYS A 159 -32.31 1.58 -42.76
N GLU A 160 -31.63 1.98 -43.84
CA GLU A 160 -31.93 3.19 -44.61
C GLU A 160 -31.59 2.94 -46.09
N LEU A 161 -32.51 3.22 -47.02
CA LEU A 161 -32.30 3.03 -48.47
C LEU A 161 -31.77 1.63 -48.86
N GLY A 162 -32.15 0.60 -48.08
CA GLY A 162 -31.70 -0.78 -48.26
C GLY A 162 -30.31 -1.11 -47.70
N ALA A 163 -29.57 -0.13 -47.18
CA ALA A 163 -28.31 -0.34 -46.46
C ALA A 163 -28.57 -0.56 -44.96
N ILE A 164 -27.71 -1.34 -44.31
CA ILE A 164 -27.78 -1.64 -42.86
C ILE A 164 -26.47 -1.19 -42.21
N ALA A 165 -26.59 -0.48 -41.09
CA ALA A 165 -25.48 -0.07 -40.24
C ALA A 165 -25.84 -0.34 -38.78
N ALA A 166 -24.83 -0.60 -37.95
CA ALA A 166 -25.02 -0.89 -36.54
C ALA A 166 -23.99 -0.15 -35.66
N GLU A 167 -24.42 0.23 -34.47
CA GLU A 167 -23.54 0.70 -33.40
C GLU A 167 -23.76 -0.17 -32.17
N SER A 168 -22.67 -0.50 -31.47
CA SER A 168 -22.72 -1.28 -30.22
C SER A 168 -22.24 -0.43 -29.05
N ILE A 169 -23.04 -0.39 -28.00
CA ILE A 169 -22.68 0.12 -26.68
C ILE A 169 -22.27 -1.08 -25.82
N LEU A 170 -21.02 -1.10 -25.36
CA LEU A 170 -20.46 -2.21 -24.59
C LEU A 170 -20.58 -1.91 -23.09
N PHE A 171 -21.30 -2.78 -22.38
CA PHE A 171 -21.32 -2.84 -20.92
C PHE A 171 -20.41 -3.98 -20.47
N LYS A 172 -19.29 -3.65 -19.83
CA LYS A 172 -18.43 -4.60 -19.13
C LYS A 172 -19.09 -4.92 -17.79
N VAL A 173 -19.43 -6.17 -17.57
CA VAL A 173 -20.07 -6.63 -16.34
C VAL A 173 -19.04 -7.47 -15.59
N ASP A 174 -18.37 -6.85 -14.63
CA ASP A 174 -17.37 -7.48 -13.79
C ASP A 174 -18.03 -7.92 -12.47
N LEU A 175 -18.31 -9.21 -12.38
CA LEU A 175 -18.89 -9.82 -11.19
C LEU A 175 -17.90 -10.75 -10.49
N LYS A 176 -16.63 -10.79 -10.91
CA LYS A 176 -15.60 -11.63 -10.32
C LYS A 176 -14.73 -10.81 -9.38
N ALA A 177 -15.04 -10.89 -8.09
CA ALA A 177 -14.17 -10.32 -7.08
C ALA A 177 -12.80 -11.03 -7.04
N PRO A 178 -11.72 -10.33 -6.66
CA PRO A 178 -10.42 -10.93 -6.45
C PRO A 178 -10.47 -11.95 -5.30
N LEU A 179 -9.52 -12.87 -5.31
CA LEU A 179 -9.40 -13.89 -4.26
C LEU A 179 -8.76 -13.30 -2.99
N ALA A 180 -8.97 -14.00 -1.87
CA ALA A 180 -8.42 -13.57 -0.58
C ALA A 180 -6.87 -13.62 -0.59
N PRO A 181 -6.19 -12.55 -0.13
CA PRO A 181 -4.75 -12.57 0.08
C PRO A 181 -4.32 -13.51 1.21
N GLU A 182 -3.02 -13.81 1.26
CA GLU A 182 -2.40 -14.61 2.31
C GLU A 182 -1.74 -13.69 3.36
N LEU A 183 -2.38 -13.54 4.51
CA LEU A 183 -1.88 -12.73 5.63
C LEU A 183 -0.77 -13.47 6.39
N GLU A 184 0.37 -12.80 6.59
CA GLU A 184 1.46 -13.29 7.44
C GLU A 184 1.21 -12.96 8.92
N GLU A 185 2.03 -13.52 9.81
CA GLU A 185 1.99 -13.16 11.22
C GLU A 185 2.26 -11.65 11.40
N PRO A 186 1.37 -10.89 12.07
CA PRO A 186 1.57 -9.47 12.26
C PRO A 186 2.80 -9.18 13.12
N ILE A 187 3.51 -8.10 12.81
CA ILE A 187 4.70 -7.67 13.52
C ILE A 187 4.29 -6.62 14.57
N GLU A 188 4.51 -6.97 15.84
CA GLU A 188 4.18 -6.12 16.99
C GLU A 188 5.11 -4.90 17.09
N GLY A 189 4.54 -3.74 17.43
CA GLY A 189 5.28 -2.51 17.67
C GLY A 189 4.64 -1.68 18.78
N ASP A 190 5.29 -0.56 19.14
CA ASP A 190 4.77 0.34 20.18
C ASP A 190 3.54 1.10 19.70
N SER A 191 2.39 0.79 20.30
CA SER A 191 1.09 1.37 19.96
C SER A 191 0.73 1.20 18.48
N ASN A 192 1.32 0.20 17.81
CA ASN A 192 1.12 -0.10 16.40
C ASN A 192 1.34 -1.58 16.09
N VAL A 193 0.78 -2.03 14.97
CA VAL A 193 1.02 -3.38 14.42
C VAL A 193 1.26 -3.23 12.93
N THR A 194 2.32 -3.87 12.43
CA THR A 194 2.59 -3.94 10.99
C THR A 194 2.04 -5.25 10.45
N VAL A 195 1.06 -5.17 9.55
CA VAL A 195 0.54 -6.31 8.80
C VAL A 195 1.28 -6.44 7.47
N VAL A 196 1.61 -7.66 7.09
CA VAL A 196 2.30 -8.01 5.84
C VAL A 196 1.55 -9.17 5.20
N TRP A 197 1.37 -9.15 3.88
CA TRP A 197 0.66 -10.21 3.17
C TRP A 197 1.31 -10.54 1.84
N LYS A 198 1.06 -11.77 1.37
CA LYS A 198 1.32 -12.22 0.00
C LYS A 198 0.01 -12.28 -0.77
N ASP A 199 0.11 -12.25 -2.10
CA ASP A 199 -1.07 -12.38 -2.95
C ASP A 199 -0.78 -13.15 -4.25
N PRO A 200 -0.41 -14.45 -4.15
CA PRO A 200 -0.16 -15.28 -5.32
C PRO A 200 -1.45 -15.55 -6.13
N ALA A 201 -2.62 -15.48 -5.47
CA ALA A 201 -3.90 -15.80 -6.07
C ALA A 201 -4.35 -14.79 -7.13
N ASN A 202 -3.86 -13.53 -7.05
CA ASN A 202 -4.26 -12.45 -7.94
C ASN A 202 -3.08 -11.89 -8.78
N GLU A 203 -1.97 -12.61 -8.94
CA GLU A 203 -0.80 -12.13 -9.72
C GLU A 203 -1.10 -11.84 -11.19
N GLY A 204 -2.15 -12.46 -11.74
CA GLY A 204 -2.62 -12.21 -13.11
C GLY A 204 -3.53 -11.00 -13.28
N GLU A 205 -3.92 -10.35 -12.17
CA GLU A 205 -4.83 -9.20 -12.18
C GLU A 205 -4.04 -7.89 -12.13
N VAL A 206 -4.57 -6.85 -12.77
CA VAL A 206 -3.91 -5.54 -12.87
C VAL A 206 -4.47 -4.57 -11.83
N ASP A 207 -3.60 -3.71 -11.30
CA ASP A 207 -3.95 -2.61 -10.39
C ASP A 207 -4.74 -3.01 -9.12
N ILE A 208 -4.52 -4.23 -8.63
CA ILE A 208 -5.10 -4.71 -7.36
C ILE A 208 -4.64 -3.82 -6.20
N LYS A 209 -5.61 -3.43 -5.38
CA LYS A 209 -5.43 -2.70 -4.13
C LYS A 209 -5.88 -3.54 -2.95
N TYR A 210 -5.53 -3.12 -1.74
CA TYR A 210 -5.81 -3.88 -0.53
C TYR A 210 -6.41 -3.00 0.55
N HIS A 211 -7.44 -3.51 1.23
CA HIS A 211 -7.90 -2.93 2.48
C HIS A 211 -7.40 -3.75 3.66
N VAL A 212 -6.95 -3.04 4.68
CA VAL A 212 -6.61 -3.63 5.98
C VAL A 212 -7.77 -3.41 6.92
N TYR A 213 -8.23 -4.49 7.54
CA TYR A 213 -9.28 -4.50 8.53
C TYR A 213 -8.71 -4.83 9.89
N TRP A 214 -9.20 -4.14 10.92
CA TRP A 214 -8.83 -4.44 12.30
C TRP A 214 -9.95 -4.17 13.31
N ALA A 215 -9.99 -4.95 14.39
CA ALA A 215 -11.00 -4.84 15.44
C ALA A 215 -10.48 -5.32 16.80
N THR A 216 -11.18 -4.99 17.88
CA THR A 216 -10.92 -5.53 19.23
C THR A 216 -11.63 -6.86 19.50
N GLU A 217 -12.40 -7.35 18.54
CA GLU A 217 -13.13 -8.61 18.59
C GLU A 217 -12.89 -9.37 17.28
N ARG A 218 -12.94 -10.70 17.34
CA ARG A 218 -12.81 -11.51 16.14
C ARG A 218 -13.97 -11.23 15.18
N PHE A 219 -13.64 -11.09 13.90
CA PHE A 219 -14.61 -10.81 12.84
C PHE A 219 -14.44 -11.74 11.64
N ASP A 220 -15.35 -11.63 10.67
CA ASP A 220 -15.40 -12.32 9.39
C ASP A 220 -16.06 -11.43 8.34
N ASP A 221 -16.25 -11.92 7.10
CA ASP A 221 -16.88 -11.15 6.03
C ASP A 221 -18.31 -10.70 6.34
N ALA A 222 -19.04 -11.43 7.19
CA ALA A 222 -20.41 -11.08 7.57
C ALA A 222 -20.45 -9.95 8.63
N THR A 223 -19.48 -9.95 9.53
CA THR A 223 -19.43 -9.05 10.69
C THR A 223 -18.52 -7.83 10.48
N LYS A 224 -17.58 -7.86 9.52
CA LYS A 224 -16.57 -6.80 9.32
C LYS A 224 -17.14 -5.39 9.24
N LYS A 225 -18.29 -5.20 8.57
CA LYS A 225 -18.93 -3.88 8.43
C LYS A 225 -19.42 -3.29 9.76
N ALA A 226 -19.74 -4.13 10.75
CA ALA A 226 -20.29 -3.70 12.02
C ALA A 226 -19.19 -3.42 13.06
N ILE A 227 -18.09 -4.19 13.05
CA ILE A 227 -17.12 -4.20 14.15
C ILE A 227 -15.68 -3.85 13.74
N ALA A 228 -15.31 -4.07 12.46
CA ALA A 228 -13.95 -3.80 12.01
C ALA A 228 -13.82 -2.39 11.45
N LYS A 229 -12.71 -1.74 11.79
CA LYS A 229 -12.25 -0.54 11.11
C LYS A 229 -11.59 -0.95 9.80
N ARG A 230 -11.80 -0.14 8.76
CA ARG A 230 -11.27 -0.35 7.41
C ARG A 230 -10.34 0.79 7.05
N GLU A 231 -9.08 0.47 6.81
CA GLU A 231 -8.10 1.44 6.35
C GLU A 231 -8.29 1.76 4.86
N PRO A 232 -7.83 2.93 4.38
CA PRO A 232 -7.82 3.25 2.95
C PRO A 232 -7.10 2.19 2.12
N ALA A 233 -7.54 2.03 0.88
CA ALA A 233 -6.93 1.09 -0.05
C ALA A 233 -5.45 1.44 -0.31
N VAL A 234 -4.57 0.45 -0.22
CA VAL A 234 -3.13 0.59 -0.52
C VAL A 234 -2.71 -0.32 -1.67
N THR A 235 -1.65 0.03 -2.39
CA THR A 235 -1.07 -0.78 -3.47
C THR A 235 0.11 -1.65 -3.00
N GLY A 236 0.60 -1.41 -1.78
CA GLY A 236 1.70 -2.17 -1.18
C GLY A 236 1.29 -3.58 -0.74
N ARG A 237 2.23 -4.28 -0.11
CA ARG A 237 2.04 -5.59 0.53
C ARG A 237 2.23 -5.54 2.05
N SER A 238 2.25 -4.33 2.60
CA SER A 238 2.34 -4.08 4.03
C SER A 238 1.62 -2.80 4.41
N TYR A 239 1.18 -2.73 5.66
CA TYR A 239 0.54 -1.57 6.24
C TYR A 239 0.78 -1.54 7.75
N GLN A 240 1.00 -0.35 8.31
CA GLN A 240 1.16 -0.17 9.76
C GLN A 240 -0.12 0.45 10.34
N VAL A 241 -0.85 -0.33 11.12
CA VAL A 241 -1.99 0.16 11.89
C VAL A 241 -1.46 0.80 13.18
N GLY A 242 -1.68 2.11 13.34
CA GLY A 242 -1.21 2.87 14.51
C GLY A 242 -2.31 3.20 15.51
N SER A 243 -1.94 3.93 16.56
CA SER A 243 -2.85 4.39 17.62
C SER A 243 -3.59 3.25 18.33
N LEU A 244 -2.90 2.12 18.50
CA LEU A 244 -3.38 0.96 19.23
C LEU A 244 -2.93 1.04 20.70
N GLU A 245 -3.67 0.40 21.61
CA GLU A 245 -3.29 0.30 23.01
C GLU A 245 -2.36 -0.91 23.20
N ASN A 246 -1.20 -0.70 23.83
CA ASN A 246 -0.30 -1.81 24.16
C ASN A 246 -0.95 -2.79 25.16
N GLY A 247 -0.66 -4.08 25.00
CA GLY A 247 -1.18 -5.16 25.84
C GLY A 247 -2.64 -5.53 25.59
N LYS A 248 -3.27 -4.93 24.57
CA LYS A 248 -4.65 -5.23 24.16
C LYS A 248 -4.65 -6.06 22.88
N GLU A 249 -5.48 -7.09 22.83
CA GLU A 249 -5.60 -7.93 21.65
C GLU A 249 -6.36 -7.22 20.53
N TYR A 250 -5.81 -7.29 19.33
CA TYR A 250 -6.45 -6.83 18.11
C TYR A 250 -6.44 -7.94 17.06
N TRP A 251 -7.53 -8.03 16.31
CA TRP A 251 -7.73 -8.95 15.20
C TRP A 251 -7.51 -8.22 13.89
N PHE A 252 -6.83 -8.86 12.93
CA PHE A 252 -6.44 -8.28 11.65
C PHE A 252 -6.81 -9.20 10.49
N ALA A 253 -7.23 -8.60 9.38
CA ALA A 253 -7.47 -9.28 8.12
C ALA A 253 -7.22 -8.32 6.93
N VAL A 254 -6.98 -8.87 5.75
CA VAL A 254 -6.75 -8.09 4.52
C VAL A 254 -7.69 -8.60 3.42
N SER A 255 -8.26 -7.70 2.61
CA SER A 255 -8.97 -8.06 1.38
C SER A 255 -8.31 -7.39 0.18
N ALA A 256 -8.41 -8.04 -0.98
CA ALA A 256 -8.05 -7.47 -2.26
C ALA A 256 -9.24 -6.72 -2.88
N VAL A 257 -8.95 -5.72 -3.70
CA VAL A 257 -9.92 -4.95 -4.49
C VAL A 257 -9.37 -4.78 -5.90
N ASP A 258 -10.16 -5.11 -6.90
CA ASP A 258 -9.79 -4.93 -8.31
C ASP A 258 -9.91 -3.47 -8.79
N VAL A 259 -9.53 -3.25 -10.04
CA VAL A 259 -9.61 -1.94 -10.70
C VAL A 259 -11.05 -1.44 -10.84
N ASN A 260 -12.02 -2.35 -10.88
CA ASN A 260 -13.43 -2.05 -11.03
C ASN A 260 -14.14 -1.86 -9.69
N GLY A 261 -13.45 -2.05 -8.57
CA GLY A 261 -13.91 -1.82 -7.22
C GLY A 261 -14.64 -3.01 -6.59
N ASN A 262 -14.51 -4.23 -7.12
CA ASN A 262 -15.00 -5.40 -6.40
C ASN A 262 -14.01 -5.77 -5.29
N GLU A 263 -14.53 -5.83 -4.07
CA GLU A 263 -13.77 -6.28 -2.91
C GLU A 263 -13.97 -7.79 -2.71
N GLY A 264 -12.85 -8.51 -2.62
CA GLY A 264 -12.81 -9.94 -2.37
C GLY A 264 -13.09 -10.32 -0.91
N PRO A 265 -13.09 -11.63 -0.61
CA PRO A 265 -13.17 -12.13 0.76
C PRO A 265 -11.98 -11.67 1.60
N LEU A 266 -12.15 -11.70 2.92
CA LEU A 266 -11.04 -11.49 3.85
C LEU A 266 -10.05 -12.66 3.79
N SER A 267 -8.77 -12.35 3.97
CA SER A 267 -7.76 -13.31 4.40
C SER A 267 -8.20 -13.99 5.71
N PRO A 268 -7.63 -15.16 6.06
CA PRO A 268 -7.78 -15.71 7.39
C PRO A 268 -7.44 -14.65 8.45
N VAL A 269 -8.33 -14.51 9.44
CA VAL A 269 -8.16 -13.50 10.50
C VAL A 269 -7.15 -14.01 11.52
N THR A 270 -6.19 -13.16 11.86
CA THR A 270 -5.15 -13.40 12.87
C THR A 270 -5.24 -12.36 13.98
N SER A 271 -4.64 -12.61 15.14
CA SER A 271 -4.59 -11.64 16.24
C SER A 271 -3.17 -11.47 16.78
N THR A 272 -2.91 -10.30 17.36
CA THR A 272 -1.65 -9.98 18.05
C THR A 272 -1.93 -8.90 19.10
N MET A 273 -0.97 -8.65 19.99
CA MET A 273 -1.04 -7.56 20.97
C MET A 273 0.11 -6.59 20.70
N PRO A 274 -0.13 -5.30 20.42
CA PRO A 274 0.93 -4.31 20.39
C PRO A 274 1.68 -4.34 21.74
N ILE A 275 3.00 -4.28 21.67
CA ILE A 275 3.85 -4.31 22.86
C ILE A 275 4.55 -2.97 22.99
N GLU A 276 4.75 -2.54 24.22
CA GLU A 276 5.57 -1.35 24.49
C GLU A 276 7.02 -1.64 24.05
N VAL A 277 7.41 -1.11 22.89
CA VAL A 277 8.78 -1.18 22.41
C VAL A 277 9.55 -0.04 23.05
N LEU A 278 10.06 -0.33 24.24
CA LEU A 278 10.99 0.56 24.91
C LEU A 278 12.26 0.70 24.07
N ASP A 279 12.75 1.92 23.89
CA ASP A 279 14.11 2.08 23.40
C ASP A 279 15.09 1.45 24.41
N PHE A 280 16.29 1.07 23.94
CA PHE A 280 17.29 0.42 24.81
C PHE A 280 17.48 1.18 26.13
N PHE A 281 17.35 2.51 26.10
CA PHE A 281 17.55 3.37 27.25
C PHE A 281 16.36 3.35 28.21
N GLU A 282 15.13 3.29 27.72
CA GLU A 282 13.93 3.19 28.55
C GLU A 282 13.78 1.80 29.16
N ALA A 283 14.08 0.74 28.42
CA ALA A 283 14.13 -0.64 28.91
C ALA A 283 15.14 -0.80 30.06
N TYR A 284 16.29 -0.13 29.99
CA TYR A 284 17.28 -0.09 31.06
C TYR A 284 16.75 0.57 32.35
N ARG A 285 15.87 1.56 32.19
CA ARG A 285 15.37 2.39 33.29
C ARG A 285 14.18 1.75 34.01
N THR A 286 13.40 0.94 33.28
CA THR A 286 12.17 0.28 33.78
C THR A 286 12.36 -1.21 34.10
N GLY A 287 13.38 -1.87 33.55
CA GLY A 287 13.56 -3.32 33.61
C GLY A 287 14.08 -3.86 34.94
N SER A 288 13.33 -4.79 35.52
CA SER A 288 13.79 -5.72 36.55
C SER A 288 14.67 -6.84 35.98
N GLU A 289 14.78 -7.06 34.67
CA GLU A 289 15.53 -8.21 34.11
C GLU A 289 16.73 -7.84 33.22
N VAL A 290 16.72 -6.68 32.55
CA VAL A 290 17.84 -6.23 31.69
C VAL A 290 18.59 -5.09 32.38
N GLY A 291 19.82 -5.35 32.83
CA GLY A 291 20.67 -4.36 33.53
C GLY A 291 21.09 -4.75 34.96
N ARG A 292 20.77 -5.96 35.42
CA ARG A 292 21.21 -6.51 36.71
C ARG A 292 22.64 -7.09 36.73
N GLU A 293 23.45 -6.86 35.69
CA GLU A 293 24.89 -7.15 35.84
C GLU A 293 25.45 -6.23 36.93
N GLU A 294 26.00 -6.82 37.99
CA GLU A 294 26.64 -6.09 39.08
C GLU A 294 27.75 -5.19 38.50
N GLY A 295 27.52 -3.88 38.52
CA GLY A 295 28.47 -2.88 38.02
C GLY A 295 28.08 -2.23 36.69
N GLY A 296 26.90 -1.59 36.65
CA GLY A 296 26.19 -0.91 35.52
C GLY A 296 26.95 -0.30 34.33
N PHE A 297 26.24 0.33 33.40
CA PHE A 297 26.80 0.78 32.11
C PHE A 297 27.43 2.18 32.16
N CYS A 298 28.52 2.43 31.43
CA CYS A 298 29.01 3.79 31.17
C CYS A 298 28.39 4.34 29.86
N PHE A 299 27.23 5.00 29.92
CA PHE A 299 26.46 5.49 28.77
C PHE A 299 27.29 6.20 27.69
N ILE A 300 28.04 7.25 28.05
CA ILE A 300 28.85 8.03 27.08
C ILE A 300 29.96 7.16 26.46
N ALA A 301 30.57 6.28 27.25
CA ALA A 301 31.65 5.42 26.77
C ALA A 301 31.09 4.33 25.84
N THR A 302 30.00 3.67 26.20
CA THR A 302 29.35 2.67 25.35
C THR A 302 28.83 3.29 24.04
N ALA A 303 28.23 4.49 24.09
CA ALA A 303 27.78 5.19 22.89
C ALA A 303 28.95 5.54 21.94
N ALA A 304 30.10 5.91 22.50
CA ALA A 304 31.29 6.22 21.72
C ALA A 304 32.00 4.97 21.18
N TYR A 305 32.21 3.94 21.99
CA TYR A 305 32.97 2.74 21.62
C TYR A 305 32.13 1.64 20.97
N GLY A 306 30.80 1.75 21.00
CA GLY A 306 29.85 0.84 20.34
C GLY A 306 29.65 -0.51 21.00
N SER A 307 30.42 -0.83 22.06
CA SER A 307 30.29 -2.09 22.79
C SER A 307 30.58 -1.90 24.27
N TYR A 308 29.76 -2.56 25.09
CA TYR A 308 29.94 -2.66 26.54
C TYR A 308 31.23 -3.37 26.96
N SER A 309 31.67 -4.34 26.15
CA SER A 309 32.87 -5.14 26.38
C SER A 309 34.11 -4.55 25.72
N ALA A 310 34.04 -3.34 25.16
CA ALA A 310 35.21 -2.67 24.62
C ALA A 310 36.26 -2.47 25.73
N PRO A 311 37.57 -2.72 25.47
CA PRO A 311 38.61 -2.66 26.50
C PRO A 311 38.63 -1.33 27.28
N ASP A 312 38.43 -0.22 26.59
CA ASP A 312 38.41 1.12 27.18
C ASP A 312 37.18 1.36 28.06
N VAL A 313 36.01 0.84 27.65
CA VAL A 313 34.76 0.90 28.43
C VAL A 313 34.91 0.06 29.69
N TRP A 314 35.47 -1.14 29.58
CA TRP A 314 35.73 -2.02 30.71
C TRP A 314 36.68 -1.38 31.74
N MET A 315 37.74 -0.71 31.27
CA MET A 315 38.70 -0.01 32.13
C MET A 315 38.04 1.12 32.94
N LEU A 316 37.19 1.93 32.29
CA LEU A 316 36.47 3.01 32.95
C LEU A 316 35.44 2.49 33.96
N ARG A 317 34.77 1.38 33.65
CA ARG A 317 33.83 0.72 34.55
C ARG A 317 34.54 0.18 35.79
N ARG A 318 35.67 -0.50 35.61
CA ARG A 318 36.50 -0.98 36.73
C ARG A 318 36.99 0.17 37.60
N PHE A 319 37.38 1.31 37.01
CA PHE A 319 37.74 2.50 37.77
C PHE A 319 36.57 3.08 38.56
N ARG A 320 35.37 3.12 37.97
CA ARG A 320 34.16 3.50 38.70
C ARG A 320 33.95 2.60 39.91
N ASP A 321 34.01 1.29 39.71
CA ASP A 321 33.64 0.30 40.73
C ASP A 321 34.71 0.18 41.84
N GLU A 322 35.99 0.10 41.47
CA GLU A 322 37.09 -0.12 42.42
C GLU A 322 37.61 1.18 43.06
N VAL A 323 37.37 2.35 42.43
CA VAL A 323 37.91 3.63 42.93
C VAL A 323 36.78 4.59 43.30
N LEU A 324 35.89 4.95 42.38
CA LEU A 324 34.88 6.00 42.65
C LEU A 324 33.84 5.54 43.68
N MET A 325 33.38 4.30 43.61
CA MET A 325 32.35 3.78 44.53
C MET A 325 32.83 3.61 45.97
N THR A 326 34.15 3.61 46.20
CA THR A 326 34.73 3.51 47.55
C THR A 326 34.56 4.80 48.37
N THR A 327 34.38 5.95 47.72
CA THR A 327 34.29 7.27 48.37
C THR A 327 32.89 7.88 48.25
N SER A 328 32.49 8.72 49.22
CA SER A 328 31.18 9.41 49.18
C SER A 328 31.08 10.40 48.01
N LEU A 329 32.15 11.14 47.72
CA LEU A 329 32.22 12.05 46.57
C LEU A 329 32.16 11.31 45.24
N GLY A 330 32.85 10.16 45.13
CA GLY A 330 32.79 9.35 43.92
C GLY A 330 31.40 8.74 43.69
N ARG A 331 30.72 8.27 44.74
CA ARG A 331 29.30 7.83 44.64
C ARG A 331 28.37 8.96 44.18
N ALA A 332 28.54 10.18 44.70
CA ALA A 332 27.76 11.34 44.27
C ALA A 332 28.02 11.68 42.79
N PHE A 333 29.28 11.68 42.36
CA PHE A 333 29.65 11.89 40.95
C PHE A 333 29.00 10.85 40.03
N VAL A 334 29.09 9.57 40.41
CA VAL A 334 28.49 8.47 39.65
C VAL A 334 26.98 8.67 39.54
N ARG A 335 26.29 8.98 40.64
CA ARG A 335 24.85 9.25 40.60
C ARG A 335 24.48 10.37 39.62
N THR A 336 25.16 11.52 39.69
CA THR A 336 24.92 12.63 38.76
C THR A 336 25.22 12.24 37.32
N TYR A 337 26.27 11.46 37.08
CA TYR A 337 26.55 10.91 35.76
C TYR A 337 25.38 10.06 35.23
N TYR A 338 24.82 9.16 36.04
CA TYR A 338 23.69 8.32 35.62
C TYR A 338 22.39 9.12 35.40
N GLU A 339 22.20 10.23 36.13
CA GLU A 339 21.03 11.10 35.96
C GLU A 339 21.13 11.99 34.70
N VAL A 340 22.32 12.45 34.32
CA VAL A 340 22.51 13.48 33.28
C VAL A 340 22.99 12.91 31.94
N SER A 341 23.82 11.87 31.97
CA SER A 341 24.50 11.38 30.76
C SER A 341 23.63 10.69 29.70
N PRO A 342 22.45 10.12 29.99
CA PRO A 342 21.71 9.40 28.96
C PRO A 342 21.22 10.17 27.73
N PRO A 343 20.55 11.34 27.85
CA PRO A 343 20.13 12.11 26.68
C PRO A 343 21.34 12.55 25.83
N ILE A 344 22.49 12.79 26.50
CA ILE A 344 23.75 13.13 25.85
C ILE A 344 24.30 11.92 25.07
N ALA A 345 24.22 10.72 25.65
CA ALA A 345 24.68 9.49 25.01
C ALA A 345 23.88 9.14 23.75
N LYS A 346 22.55 9.39 23.74
CA LYS A 346 21.69 9.19 22.56
C LYS A 346 22.17 10.04 21.37
N GLN A 347 22.44 11.33 21.60
CA GLN A 347 22.96 12.23 20.55
C GLN A 347 24.34 11.82 20.02
N ILE A 348 25.19 11.22 20.86
CA ILE A 348 26.51 10.73 20.44
C ILE A 348 26.38 9.46 19.58
N ALA A 349 25.44 8.57 19.91
CA ALA A 349 25.26 7.30 19.22
C ALA A 349 24.89 7.47 17.73
N ASP A 350 24.22 8.57 17.37
CA ASP A 350 23.75 8.84 16.01
C ASP A 350 24.82 9.50 15.10
N SER A 351 26.00 9.86 15.64
CA SER A 351 27.00 10.66 14.91
C SER A 351 28.43 10.12 15.02
N GLU A 352 28.98 9.62 13.91
CA GLU A 352 30.37 9.13 13.86
C GLU A 352 31.44 10.19 14.22
N PRO A 353 31.33 11.46 13.77
CA PRO A 353 32.24 12.52 14.23
C PRO A 353 32.16 12.75 15.75
N ALA A 354 30.96 12.70 16.34
CA ALA A 354 30.79 12.86 17.78
C ALA A 354 31.43 11.69 18.54
N LYS A 355 31.23 10.45 18.09
CA LYS A 355 31.89 9.26 18.65
C LYS A 355 33.42 9.40 18.60
N ALA A 356 33.98 9.82 17.48
CA ALA A 356 35.43 10.01 17.33
C ALA A 356 35.96 11.08 18.32
N GLY A 357 35.26 12.21 18.45
CA GLY A 357 35.60 13.24 19.42
C GLY A 357 35.55 12.75 20.87
N VAL A 358 34.51 11.99 21.22
CA VAL A 358 34.35 11.43 22.57
C VAL A 358 35.41 10.36 22.87
N ARG A 359 35.74 9.48 21.91
CA ARG A 359 36.85 8.52 22.05
C ARG A 359 38.16 9.23 22.35
N LEU A 360 38.46 10.30 21.62
CA LEU A 360 39.65 11.13 21.83
C LEU A 360 39.66 11.78 23.23
N ALA A 361 38.52 12.34 23.65
CA ALA A 361 38.37 12.98 24.94
C ALA A 361 38.46 12.01 26.13
N LEU A 362 37.96 10.78 25.98
CA LEU A 362 37.98 9.74 27.02
C LEU A 362 39.34 9.05 27.15
N LYS A 363 40.16 9.02 26.09
CA LYS A 363 41.47 8.36 26.08
C LYS A 363 42.40 8.73 27.25
N PRO A 364 42.59 10.00 27.64
CA PRO A 364 43.40 10.33 28.83
C PRO A 364 42.81 9.76 30.12
N PHE A 365 41.48 9.71 30.25
CA PHE A 365 40.82 9.13 31.43
C PHE A 365 40.95 7.61 31.47
N VAL A 366 40.90 6.93 30.33
CA VAL A 366 41.16 5.49 30.22
C VAL A 366 42.60 5.17 30.64
N LEU A 367 43.56 5.98 30.18
CA LEU A 367 44.97 5.81 30.54
C LEU A 367 45.20 6.07 32.04
N MET A 368 44.55 7.10 32.58
CA MET A 368 44.57 7.39 34.02
C MET A 368 43.94 6.24 34.84
N ALA A 369 42.78 5.73 34.43
CA ALA A 369 42.12 4.59 35.05
C ALA A 369 43.04 3.36 35.06
N SER A 370 43.65 3.05 33.92
CA SER A 370 44.62 1.94 33.79
C SER A 370 45.83 2.10 34.70
N LEU A 371 46.34 3.32 34.87
CA LEU A 371 47.46 3.59 35.77
C LEU A 371 47.05 3.43 37.25
N LEU A 372 45.91 4.00 37.64
CA LEU A 372 45.42 3.96 39.03
C LEU A 372 45.05 2.55 39.47
N LEU A 373 44.48 1.74 38.58
CA LEU A 373 44.10 0.35 38.87
C LEU A 373 45.31 -0.60 39.00
N LYS A 374 46.49 -0.20 38.52
CA LYS A 374 47.73 -0.99 38.62
C LYS A 374 48.59 -0.64 39.84
N VAL A 375 48.27 0.43 40.57
CA VAL A 375 49.05 0.91 41.72
C VAL A 375 48.37 0.48 43.03
N PRO A 376 49.11 -0.02 44.03
CA PRO A 376 48.53 -0.39 45.33
C PRO A 376 47.71 0.75 45.95
N SER A 377 46.56 0.43 46.56
CA SER A 377 45.50 1.36 46.97
C SER A 377 45.94 2.57 47.82
N VAL A 378 47.02 2.44 48.59
CA VAL A 378 47.60 3.52 49.42
C VAL A 378 48.33 4.58 48.57
N LEU A 379 48.97 4.19 47.46
CA LEU A 379 49.60 5.11 46.51
C LEU A 379 48.61 5.66 45.47
N GLY A 380 47.59 4.88 45.10
CA GLY A 380 46.57 5.30 44.12
C GLY A 380 45.83 6.57 44.55
N SER A 381 45.51 6.70 45.84
CA SER A 381 44.86 7.89 46.41
C SER A 381 45.77 9.14 46.35
N ALA A 382 47.08 8.98 46.54
CA ALA A 382 48.06 10.05 46.44
C ALA A 382 48.26 10.52 44.99
N VAL A 383 48.25 9.59 44.01
CA VAL A 383 48.32 9.91 42.57
C VAL A 383 47.07 10.66 42.11
N LEU A 384 45.89 10.29 42.60
CA LEU A 384 44.63 10.97 42.32
C LEU A 384 44.62 12.43 42.82
N VAL A 385 45.09 12.64 44.06
CA VAL A 385 45.24 13.99 44.64
C VAL A 385 46.30 14.80 43.89
N PHE A 386 47.44 14.20 43.55
CA PHE A 386 48.53 14.88 42.84
C PHE A 386 48.11 15.28 41.42
N MET A 387 47.36 14.44 40.71
CA MET A 387 46.84 14.74 39.37
C MET A 387 45.69 15.75 39.36
N LEU A 388 44.83 15.79 40.39
CA LEU A 388 43.79 16.82 40.53
C LEU A 388 44.37 18.21 40.89
N LEU A 389 45.52 18.25 41.57
CA LEU A 389 46.20 19.49 41.96
C LEU A 389 47.07 20.11 40.84
N LEU A 390 47.60 19.30 39.92
CA LEU A 390 48.42 19.77 38.80
C LEU A 390 47.72 20.78 37.86
N PRO A 391 46.45 20.59 37.43
CA PRO A 391 45.74 21.59 36.63
C PRO A 391 45.38 22.85 37.42
N ALA A 392 45.18 22.75 38.75
CA ALA A 392 44.96 23.91 39.62
C ALA A 392 46.23 24.77 39.77
N ALA A 393 47.40 24.15 39.89
CA ALA A 393 48.69 24.87 39.92
C ALA A 393 49.03 25.53 38.58
N ALA A 394 48.73 24.84 37.46
CA ALA A 394 48.94 25.37 36.11
C ALA A 394 48.00 26.55 35.79
N THR A 395 46.72 26.47 36.18
CA THR A 395 45.76 27.58 36.02
C THR A 395 46.14 28.79 36.88
N VAL A 396 46.57 28.60 38.13
CA VAL A 396 47.08 29.70 38.98
C VAL A 396 48.35 30.34 38.41
N MET A 397 49.27 29.56 37.82
CA MET A 397 50.48 30.11 37.16
C MET A 397 50.17 30.87 35.88
N VAL A 398 49.21 30.42 35.07
CA VAL A 398 48.74 31.12 33.87
C VAL A 398 48.05 32.43 34.25
N VAL A 399 47.16 32.41 35.24
CA VAL A 399 46.48 33.62 35.76
C VAL A 399 47.50 34.62 36.34
N ARG A 400 48.49 34.16 37.12
CA ARG A 400 49.57 35.01 37.63
C ARG A 400 50.44 35.61 36.53
N ARG A 401 50.75 34.87 35.45
CA ARG A 401 51.50 35.39 34.29
C ARG A 401 50.71 36.43 33.49
N VAL A 402 49.39 36.27 33.39
CA VAL A 402 48.51 37.22 32.69
C VAL A 402 48.36 38.52 33.49
N ILE A 403 48.25 38.44 34.83
CA ILE A 403 48.15 39.62 35.70
C ILE A 403 49.45 40.43 35.70
N ARG A 404 50.63 39.78 35.76
CA ARG A 404 51.94 40.43 35.80
C ARG A 404 52.37 41.09 34.48
N ARG A 405 51.69 40.79 33.37
CA ARG A 405 51.89 41.47 32.07
C ARG A 405 51.01 42.71 31.91
N ARG A 406 50.10 42.98 32.86
CA ARG A 406 49.16 44.12 32.85
C ARG A 406 49.48 45.19 33.91
N SER A 407 50.52 45.00 34.73
CA SER A 407 51.16 46.02 35.57
C SER A 407 52.51 46.38 34.97
#